data_AF-A0A259DL15-F1
#
_entry.id   AF-A0A259DL15-F1
#
_cell.length_a   1.000
_cell.length_b   1.000
_cell.length_c   1.000
_cell.angle_alpha   90.00
_cell.angle_beta   90.00
_cell.angle_gamma   90.00
#
_symmetry.space_group_name_H-M   'P 1'
#
loop_
_entity.id
_entity.type
_entity.pdbx_description
1 polymer ?
#
loop_
_entity_poly.entity_id
_entity_poly.type
_entity_poly.pdbx_seq_one_letter_code
_entity_poly.pdbx_strand_id
1 'polypeptide(L)'
;MTALDPATAEAITGGWHGDPFAVLGPHKRTSGWEITAFVPGAERLWVLTAKTEVEALPYPGQPGLFTHPMPRKLDYRLRAESHGNTWEFDDPFRFGPVLGELDEYLLGEGTHRRLWQVLGAHIIRHEGVDGVHFAVWAPNAERVSVVGDFNIWDGRRHPMRRRGPTGVWEIFVPGLGEGATYKYEIKGPGGSLLPLKADPVGFGSEHPPANASVVRAITGAWQDDGWMQTRAAAQTIDAPISIYEVHL
;
A
#
# COMPACT_ATOMS: atom_id res chain seq x y z
N MET A 1 -1.54 28.11 13.80
CA MET A 1 -0.19 27.51 13.81
C MET A 1 -0.38 26.02 13.66
N THR A 2 0.17 25.44 12.59
CA THR A 2 0.12 24.00 12.32
C THR A 2 0.85 23.24 13.42
N ALA A 3 0.32 22.12 13.88
CA ALA A 3 0.92 21.35 14.98
C ALA A 3 2.16 20.53 14.56
N LEU A 4 2.39 20.40 13.25
CA LEU A 4 3.48 19.65 12.66
C LEU A 4 4.81 20.41 12.76
N ASP A 5 5.82 19.81 13.38
CA ASP A 5 7.14 20.41 13.49
C ASP A 5 7.87 20.46 12.13
N PRO A 6 8.74 21.48 11.89
CA PRO A 6 9.38 21.66 10.59
C PRO A 6 10.28 20.50 10.14
N ALA A 7 10.95 19.81 11.08
CA ALA A 7 11.86 18.72 10.74
C ALA A 7 11.07 17.49 10.26
N THR A 8 9.95 17.18 10.90
CA THR A 8 9.03 16.14 10.44
C THR A 8 8.42 16.50 9.09
N ALA A 9 8.02 17.76 8.89
CA ALA A 9 7.50 18.23 7.61
C ALA A 9 8.53 18.04 6.48
N GLU A 10 9.79 18.40 6.72
CA GLU A 10 10.89 18.18 5.78
C GLU A 10 11.16 16.69 5.51
N ALA A 11 11.09 15.86 6.55
CA ALA A 11 11.29 14.41 6.40
C ALA A 11 10.19 13.74 5.57
N ILE A 12 8.95 14.21 5.68
CA ILE A 12 7.83 13.74 4.87
C ILE A 12 8.01 14.17 3.41
N THR A 13 8.25 15.45 3.14
CA THR A 13 8.39 15.94 1.75
C THR A 13 9.64 15.39 1.05
N GLY A 14 10.70 15.18 1.83
CA GLY A 14 11.92 14.49 1.43
C GLY A 14 11.78 12.98 1.25
N GLY A 15 10.70 12.39 1.78
CA GLY A 15 10.44 10.96 1.71
C GLY A 15 11.42 10.11 2.52
N TRP A 16 12.02 10.62 3.59
CA TRP A 16 12.89 9.86 4.50
C TRP A 16 12.29 9.69 5.90
N HIS A 17 11.03 10.07 6.11
CA HIS A 17 10.32 9.77 7.35
C HIS A 17 10.05 8.25 7.47
N GLY A 18 10.43 7.65 8.62
CA GLY A 18 10.32 6.20 8.86
C GLY A 18 8.92 5.71 9.23
N ASP A 19 8.05 6.61 9.72
CA ASP A 19 6.65 6.28 10.05
C ASP A 19 5.67 7.34 9.49
N PRO A 20 5.45 7.38 8.16
CA PRO A 20 4.59 8.38 7.54
C PRO A 20 3.14 8.36 8.08
N PHE A 21 2.64 7.20 8.51
CA PHE A 21 1.26 7.07 9.02
C PHE A 21 1.06 7.73 10.39
N ALA A 22 2.12 7.99 11.17
CA ALA A 22 2.04 8.81 12.38
C ALA A 22 1.79 10.31 12.09
N VAL A 23 2.04 10.72 10.85
CA VAL A 23 1.98 12.13 10.43
C VAL A 23 0.83 12.37 9.45
N LEU A 24 0.79 11.61 8.36
CA LEU A 24 -0.17 11.73 7.26
C LEU A 24 -1.54 11.17 7.65
N GLY A 25 -2.58 11.70 7.01
CA GLY A 25 -3.96 11.35 7.29
C GLY A 25 -4.54 12.13 8.48
N PRO A 26 -5.69 11.68 9.02
CA PRO A 26 -6.38 12.35 10.12
C PRO A 26 -5.83 11.92 11.48
N HIS A 27 -5.38 12.89 12.28
CA HIS A 27 -4.82 12.64 13.61
C HIS A 27 -5.46 13.49 14.69
N LYS A 28 -5.56 12.93 15.89
CA LYS A 28 -5.94 13.69 17.09
C LYS A 28 -4.69 14.41 17.63
N ARG A 29 -4.77 15.73 17.72
CA ARG A 29 -3.76 16.64 18.30
C ARG A 29 -4.31 17.26 19.60
N THR A 30 -3.46 18.02 20.29
CA THR A 30 -3.84 18.74 21.53
C THR A 30 -4.96 19.75 21.31
N SER A 31 -5.01 20.37 20.13
CA SER A 31 -6.00 21.40 19.75
C SER A 31 -7.25 20.85 19.04
N GLY A 32 -7.37 19.55 18.82
CA GLY A 32 -8.46 18.95 18.06
C GLY A 32 -7.98 17.91 17.05
N TRP A 33 -8.80 17.58 16.05
CA TRP A 33 -8.36 16.75 14.93
C TRP A 33 -7.69 17.60 13.86
N GLU A 34 -6.74 17.02 13.12
CA GLU A 34 -6.05 17.68 12.01
C GLU A 34 -5.77 16.64 10.92
N ILE A 35 -6.01 17.00 9.65
CA ILE A 35 -5.54 16.25 8.48
C ILE A 35 -4.18 16.80 8.10
N THR A 36 -3.23 15.93 7.82
CA THR A 36 -1.99 16.25 7.10
C THR A 36 -1.93 15.43 5.82
N ALA A 37 -1.77 16.09 4.67
CA ALA A 37 -1.72 15.44 3.38
C ALA A 37 -0.50 15.91 2.60
N PHE A 38 0.28 14.97 2.06
CA PHE A 38 1.38 15.26 1.16
C PHE A 38 1.03 14.81 -0.26
N VAL A 39 0.90 15.77 -1.16
CA VAL A 39 0.49 15.59 -2.55
C VAL A 39 1.53 16.28 -3.45
N PRO A 40 2.63 15.58 -3.80
CA PRO A 40 3.69 16.15 -4.64
C PRO A 40 3.14 16.75 -5.95
N GLY A 41 3.49 18.00 -6.21
CA GLY A 41 3.08 18.74 -7.41
C GLY A 41 1.72 19.44 -7.31
N ALA A 42 0.95 19.26 -6.23
CA ALA A 42 -0.25 20.04 -6.00
C ALA A 42 0.09 21.46 -5.53
N GLU A 43 -0.58 22.46 -6.11
CA GLU A 43 -0.49 23.87 -5.76
C GLU A 43 -1.54 24.23 -4.70
N ARG A 44 -2.72 23.58 -4.77
CA ARG A 44 -3.84 23.75 -3.83
C ARG A 44 -4.47 22.40 -3.52
N LEU A 45 -5.09 22.30 -2.35
CA LEU A 45 -5.75 21.09 -1.88
C LEU A 45 -7.05 21.45 -1.14
N TRP A 46 -8.11 20.68 -1.38
CA TRP A 46 -9.37 20.77 -0.64
C TRP A 46 -9.67 19.45 0.06
N VAL A 47 -10.23 19.56 1.26
CA VAL A 47 -10.82 18.46 2.00
C VAL A 47 -12.31 18.44 1.70
N LEU A 48 -12.77 17.34 1.10
CA LEU A 48 -14.15 17.11 0.72
C LEU A 48 -14.81 16.18 1.75
N THR A 49 -15.78 16.69 2.51
CA THR A 49 -16.64 15.87 3.38
C THR A 49 -18.05 15.79 2.79
N ALA A 50 -18.91 14.97 3.38
CA ALA A 50 -20.33 14.89 2.98
C ALA A 50 -21.09 16.23 3.09
N LYS A 51 -20.58 17.22 3.84
CA LYS A 51 -21.27 18.49 4.10
C LYS A 51 -20.52 19.73 3.63
N THR A 52 -19.21 19.63 3.49
CA THR A 52 -18.34 20.80 3.28
C THR A 52 -17.21 20.46 2.34
N GLU A 53 -16.85 21.47 1.55
CA GLU A 53 -15.62 21.53 0.79
C GLU A 53 -14.82 22.70 1.35
N VAL A 54 -13.62 22.43 1.85
CA VAL A 54 -12.78 23.47 2.47
C VAL A 54 -11.35 23.33 1.98
N GLU A 55 -10.75 24.46 1.60
CA GLU A 55 -9.35 24.50 1.20
C GLU A 55 -8.44 24.22 2.40
N ALA A 56 -7.47 23.32 2.22
CA ALA A 56 -6.43 23.01 3.18
C ALA A 56 -5.33 24.08 3.12
N LEU A 57 -4.68 24.31 4.25
CA LEU A 57 -3.62 25.31 4.37
C LEU A 57 -2.29 24.70 3.90
N PRO A 58 -1.58 25.31 2.94
CA PRO A 58 -0.24 24.86 2.57
C PRO A 58 0.72 25.03 3.75
N TYR A 59 1.62 24.08 3.93
CA TYR A 59 2.68 24.16 4.93
C TYR A 59 3.83 25.04 4.41
N PRO A 60 4.20 26.13 5.10
CA PRO A 60 5.24 27.04 4.63
C PRO A 60 6.58 26.34 4.37
N GLY A 61 7.18 26.59 3.20
CA GLY A 61 8.49 26.03 2.82
C GLY A 61 8.47 24.55 2.43
N GLN A 62 7.30 23.89 2.42
CA GLN A 62 7.17 22.48 2.09
C GLN A 62 6.13 22.28 0.96
N PRO A 63 6.54 22.44 -0.31
CA PRO A 63 5.64 22.32 -1.46
C PRO A 63 4.90 20.97 -1.48
N GLY A 64 3.59 21.01 -1.74
CA GLY A 64 2.74 19.83 -1.78
C GLY A 64 2.32 19.29 -0.41
N LEU A 65 2.78 19.86 0.70
CA LEU A 65 2.33 19.49 2.04
C LEU A 65 1.23 20.44 2.51
N PHE A 66 0.11 19.89 2.98
CA PHE A 66 -1.06 20.64 3.39
C PHE A 66 -1.58 20.15 4.74
N THR A 67 -2.22 21.06 5.47
CA THR A 67 -2.87 20.74 6.75
C THR A 67 -4.24 21.38 6.87
N HIS A 68 -5.16 20.70 7.55
CA HIS A 68 -6.48 21.25 7.79
C HIS A 68 -7.05 20.79 9.14
N PRO A 69 -7.44 21.71 10.04
CA PRO A 69 -8.08 21.33 11.30
C PRO A 69 -9.46 20.75 11.04
N MET A 70 -9.81 19.70 11.79
CA MET A 70 -11.13 19.08 11.75
C MET A 70 -11.80 19.12 13.12
N PRO A 71 -13.13 19.27 13.16
CA PRO A 71 -13.87 19.23 14.43
C PRO A 71 -13.87 17.84 15.07
N ARG A 72 -13.77 16.78 14.26
CA ARG A 72 -13.73 15.37 14.67
C ARG A 72 -13.21 14.52 13.51
N LYS A 73 -12.87 13.24 13.76
CA LYS A 73 -12.62 12.28 12.68
C LYS A 73 -13.89 12.12 11.83
N LEU A 74 -13.77 12.40 10.54
CA LEU A 74 -14.83 12.21 9.54
C LEU A 74 -14.25 11.47 8.34
N ASP A 75 -15.12 10.84 7.57
CA ASP A 75 -14.77 10.40 6.23
C ASP A 75 -14.61 11.61 5.31
N TYR A 76 -13.59 11.57 4.46
CA TYR A 76 -13.29 12.62 3.50
C TYR A 76 -12.58 12.07 2.27
N ARG A 77 -12.63 12.86 1.20
CA ARG A 77 -11.78 12.73 0.01
C ARG A 77 -10.97 14.02 -0.16
N LEU A 78 -9.93 13.95 -0.96
CA LEU A 78 -9.08 15.09 -1.28
C LEU A 78 -9.33 15.49 -2.73
N ARG A 79 -9.37 16.81 -2.98
CA ARG A 79 -9.25 17.36 -4.33
C ARG A 79 -7.98 18.17 -4.41
N ALA A 80 -7.09 17.86 -5.34
CA ALA A 80 -5.89 18.64 -5.58
C ALA A 80 -6.04 19.43 -6.88
N GLU A 81 -5.32 20.55 -6.97
CA GLU A 81 -5.20 21.37 -8.17
C GLU A 81 -3.72 21.62 -8.48
N SER A 82 -3.36 21.55 -9.76
CA SER A 82 -2.05 21.90 -10.27
C SER A 82 -2.17 22.36 -11.71
N HIS A 83 -1.59 23.52 -12.04
CA HIS A 83 -1.57 24.06 -13.40
C HIS A 83 -2.98 24.11 -14.05
N GLY A 84 -4.00 24.45 -13.27
CA GLY A 84 -5.40 24.54 -13.70
C GLY A 84 -6.15 23.22 -13.86
N ASN A 85 -5.50 22.07 -13.62
CA ASN A 85 -6.15 20.76 -13.60
C ASN A 85 -6.49 20.34 -12.18
N THR A 86 -7.68 19.76 -11.98
CA THR A 86 -8.11 19.22 -10.69
C THR A 86 -8.32 17.71 -10.75
N TRP A 87 -8.06 17.02 -9.64
CA TRP A 87 -8.35 15.60 -9.50
C TRP A 87 -8.76 15.27 -8.07
N GLU A 88 -9.69 14.33 -7.93
CA GLU A 88 -10.21 13.87 -6.64
C GLU A 88 -9.77 12.43 -6.36
N PHE A 89 -9.42 12.16 -5.10
CA PHE A 89 -8.96 10.85 -4.67
C PHE A 89 -9.24 10.62 -3.18
N ASP A 90 -9.27 9.36 -2.78
CA ASP A 90 -9.31 8.96 -1.38
C ASP A 90 -7.90 9.02 -0.80
N ASP A 91 -7.76 9.59 0.40
CA ASP A 91 -6.47 9.62 1.10
C ASP A 91 -6.09 8.21 1.59
N PRO A 92 -5.01 7.57 1.09
CA PRO A 92 -4.57 6.26 1.55
C PRO A 92 -4.24 6.22 3.06
N PHE A 93 -3.84 7.36 3.63
CA PHE A 93 -3.40 7.46 5.02
C PHE A 93 -4.56 7.57 6.02
N ARG A 94 -5.82 7.69 5.55
CA ARG A 94 -7.00 7.68 6.44
C ARG A 94 -7.41 6.29 6.90
N PHE A 95 -6.99 5.25 6.19
CA PHE A 95 -7.39 3.87 6.40
C PHE A 95 -6.57 3.19 7.50
N GLY A 96 -7.25 2.46 8.39
CA GLY A 96 -6.62 1.68 9.45
C GLY A 96 -5.85 0.46 8.95
N PRO A 97 -5.12 -0.23 9.85
CA PRO A 97 -4.59 -1.59 9.66
C PRO A 97 -5.40 -2.50 8.75
N VAL A 98 -4.74 -3.26 7.87
CA VAL A 98 -5.38 -4.43 7.24
C VAL A 98 -4.87 -5.71 7.91
N LEU A 99 -3.55 -5.84 8.10
CA LEU A 99 -2.96 -6.95 8.84
C LEU A 99 -3.37 -6.93 10.32
N GLY A 100 -3.82 -8.09 10.81
CA GLY A 100 -4.17 -8.30 12.22
C GLY A 100 -3.00 -8.78 13.07
N GLU A 101 -3.15 -8.72 14.39
CA GLU A 101 -2.13 -9.16 15.35
C GLU A 101 -1.78 -10.65 15.21
N LEU A 102 -2.76 -11.49 14.88
CA LEU A 102 -2.54 -12.94 14.68
C LEU A 102 -1.66 -13.21 13.46
N ASP A 103 -1.88 -12.49 12.36
CA ASP A 103 -1.06 -12.62 11.15
C ASP A 103 0.39 -12.22 11.47
N GLU A 104 0.57 -11.08 12.15
CA GLU A 104 1.88 -10.63 12.61
C GLU A 104 2.58 -11.66 13.51
N TYR A 105 1.85 -12.27 14.46
CA TYR A 105 2.39 -13.30 15.33
C TYR A 105 2.86 -14.54 14.54
N LEU A 106 2.00 -15.08 13.67
CA LEU A 106 2.32 -16.27 12.87
C LEU A 106 3.45 -16.02 11.87
N LEU A 107 3.55 -14.78 11.35
CA LEU A 107 4.67 -14.30 10.54
C LEU A 107 5.98 -14.32 11.32
N GLY A 108 5.98 -13.77 12.55
CA GLY A 108 7.15 -13.74 13.42
C GLY A 108 7.66 -15.14 13.80
N GLU A 109 6.74 -16.08 14.04
CA GLU A 109 7.06 -17.47 14.37
C GLU A 109 7.42 -18.34 13.16
N GLY A 110 7.25 -17.83 11.93
CA GLY A 110 7.45 -18.62 10.70
C GLY A 110 6.43 -19.75 10.52
N THR A 111 5.28 -19.68 11.21
CA THR A 111 4.24 -20.72 11.20
C THR A 111 3.02 -20.36 10.35
N HIS A 112 3.05 -19.21 9.68
CA HIS A 112 1.97 -18.76 8.80
C HIS A 112 1.86 -19.61 7.51
N ARG A 113 1.10 -20.71 7.56
CA ARG A 113 0.96 -21.68 6.46
C ARG A 113 0.27 -21.15 5.19
N ARG A 114 -0.33 -19.97 5.26
CA ARG A 114 -1.02 -19.31 4.13
C ARG A 114 -0.53 -17.89 3.89
N LEU A 115 0.79 -17.70 3.96
CA LEU A 115 1.47 -16.39 3.88
C LEU A 115 1.01 -15.55 2.69
N TRP A 116 0.75 -16.20 1.55
CA TRP A 116 0.29 -15.57 0.32
C TRP A 116 -1.09 -14.90 0.44
N GLN A 117 -1.88 -15.19 1.47
CA GLN A 117 -3.18 -14.53 1.70
C GLN A 117 -3.05 -13.17 2.42
N VAL A 118 -1.88 -12.91 3.02
CA VAL A 118 -1.65 -11.73 3.86
C VAL A 118 -0.52 -10.85 3.31
N LEU A 119 0.49 -11.44 2.67
CA LEU A 119 1.53 -10.73 1.94
C LEU A 119 1.19 -10.63 0.46
N GLY A 120 1.76 -9.63 -0.19
CA GLY A 120 1.64 -9.33 -1.61
C GLY A 120 0.59 -8.27 -1.89
N ALA A 121 -0.02 -8.32 -3.07
CA ALA A 121 -1.07 -7.40 -3.49
C ALA A 121 -2.44 -8.09 -3.57
N HIS A 122 -3.38 -7.62 -2.74
CA HIS A 122 -4.73 -8.20 -2.62
C HIS A 122 -5.79 -7.15 -2.92
N ILE A 123 -6.69 -7.46 -3.86
CA ILE A 123 -7.87 -6.65 -4.12
C ILE A 123 -8.87 -6.92 -2.99
N ILE A 124 -9.16 -5.89 -2.20
CA ILE A 124 -10.03 -6.01 -1.03
C ILE A 124 -10.99 -4.81 -0.94
N ARG A 125 -12.07 -4.99 -0.17
CA ARG A 125 -12.90 -3.89 0.31
C ARG A 125 -12.51 -3.57 1.74
N HIS A 126 -11.92 -2.39 1.97
CA HIS A 126 -11.46 -1.94 3.29
C HIS A 126 -12.17 -0.66 3.70
N GLU A 127 -12.74 -0.65 4.92
CA GLU A 127 -13.52 0.48 5.45
C GLU A 127 -14.55 1.06 4.45
N GLY A 128 -15.21 0.18 3.70
CA GLY A 128 -16.24 0.54 2.73
C GLY A 128 -15.75 1.01 1.36
N VAL A 129 -14.44 0.98 1.09
CA VAL A 129 -13.84 1.39 -0.19
C VAL A 129 -13.11 0.21 -0.82
N ASP A 130 -13.26 0.03 -2.13
CA ASP A 130 -12.52 -0.98 -2.89
C ASP A 130 -11.13 -0.46 -3.24
N GLY A 131 -10.13 -1.33 -3.18
CA GLY A 131 -8.75 -0.96 -3.45
C GLY A 131 -7.81 -2.16 -3.38
N VAL A 132 -6.50 -1.88 -3.31
CA VAL A 132 -5.48 -2.91 -3.18
C VAL A 132 -4.74 -2.74 -1.86
N HIS A 133 -4.70 -3.80 -1.07
CA HIS A 133 -3.79 -3.92 0.06
C HIS A 133 -2.47 -4.49 -0.42
N PHE A 134 -1.38 -3.79 -0.10
CA PHE A 134 -0.02 -4.22 -0.35
C PHE A 134 0.64 -4.53 0.97
N ALA A 135 1.32 -5.68 1.06
CA ALA A 135 2.14 -6.03 2.20
C ALA A 135 3.44 -6.75 1.80
N VAL A 136 4.57 -6.33 2.37
CA VAL A 136 5.89 -6.94 2.08
C VAL A 136 6.73 -7.05 3.33
N TRP A 137 7.46 -8.15 3.46
CA TRP A 137 8.38 -8.35 4.56
C TRP A 137 9.76 -7.75 4.24
N ALA A 138 10.13 -6.69 4.96
CA ALA A 138 11.39 -5.97 4.79
C ALA A 138 11.88 -5.40 6.13
N PRO A 139 12.33 -6.26 7.07
CA PRO A 139 12.50 -5.89 8.47
C PRO A 139 13.61 -4.88 8.74
N ASN A 140 14.63 -4.86 7.87
CA ASN A 140 15.78 -3.95 7.99
C ASN A 140 15.63 -2.70 7.11
N ALA A 141 14.48 -2.52 6.44
CA ALA A 141 14.22 -1.29 5.69
C ALA A 141 13.94 -0.14 6.66
N GLU A 142 14.41 1.05 6.30
CA GLU A 142 14.05 2.29 7.01
C GLU A 142 12.73 2.85 6.50
N ARG A 143 12.40 2.58 5.24
CA ARG A 143 11.13 2.93 4.62
C ARG A 143 10.87 2.02 3.43
N VAL A 144 9.62 1.63 3.24
CA VAL A 144 9.14 0.98 2.02
C VAL A 144 8.01 1.82 1.43
N SER A 145 7.96 1.92 0.11
CA SER A 145 6.85 2.51 -0.63
C SER A 145 6.40 1.59 -1.74
N VAL A 146 5.10 1.58 -2.03
CA VAL A 146 4.60 0.98 -3.26
C VAL A 146 4.67 2.02 -4.39
N VAL A 147 5.24 1.64 -5.52
CA VAL A 147 5.40 2.49 -6.70
C VAL A 147 4.85 1.80 -7.94
N GLY A 148 4.24 2.56 -8.83
CA GLY A 148 3.67 2.07 -10.08
C GLY A 148 3.11 3.21 -10.93
N ASP A 149 2.41 2.87 -12.00
CA ASP A 149 1.86 3.87 -12.92
C ASP A 149 0.89 4.84 -12.21
N PHE A 150 0.11 4.32 -11.25
CA PHE A 150 -0.86 5.08 -10.44
C PHE A 150 -0.24 6.19 -9.59
N ASN A 151 1.08 6.19 -9.38
CA ASN A 151 1.78 7.25 -8.68
C ASN A 151 3.03 7.74 -9.41
N ILE A 152 3.09 7.51 -10.74
CA ILE A 152 4.18 7.99 -11.60
C ILE A 152 5.54 7.47 -11.08
N TRP A 153 5.54 6.28 -10.49
CA TRP A 153 6.72 5.65 -9.91
C TRP A 153 7.44 6.49 -8.82
N ASP A 154 6.73 7.41 -8.15
CA ASP A 154 7.27 8.26 -7.08
C ASP A 154 7.00 7.65 -5.70
N GLY A 155 8.03 7.08 -5.08
CA GLY A 155 7.93 6.46 -3.76
C GLY A 155 7.68 7.42 -2.61
N ARG A 156 7.59 8.74 -2.83
CA ARG A 156 7.14 9.67 -1.78
C ARG A 156 5.61 9.73 -1.66
N ARG A 157 4.87 9.23 -2.66
CA ARG A 157 3.40 9.31 -2.71
C ARG A 157 2.69 8.23 -1.90
N HIS A 158 3.21 7.00 -1.90
CA HIS A 158 2.62 5.86 -1.19
C HIS A 158 3.63 5.12 -0.29
N PRO A 159 4.31 5.82 0.65
CA PRO A 159 5.09 5.15 1.68
C PRO A 159 4.19 4.32 2.61
N MET A 160 4.67 3.14 2.97
CA MET A 160 3.97 2.11 3.73
C MET A 160 4.18 2.30 5.23
N ARG A 161 3.27 1.78 6.06
CA ARG A 161 3.47 1.69 7.52
C ARG A 161 4.15 0.39 7.89
N ARG A 162 5.06 0.45 8.85
CA ARG A 162 5.64 -0.75 9.48
C ARG A 162 4.64 -1.36 10.46
N ARG A 163 4.57 -2.69 10.46
CA ARG A 163 3.71 -3.53 11.30
C ARG A 163 4.53 -4.28 12.33
N GLY A 164 4.19 -4.06 13.59
CA GLY A 164 4.80 -4.71 14.74
C GLY A 164 6.34 -4.70 14.73
N PRO A 165 6.97 -5.58 15.52
CA PRO A 165 8.41 -5.77 15.49
C PRO A 165 8.88 -6.63 14.30
N THR A 166 8.00 -7.42 13.69
CA THR A 166 8.32 -8.41 12.64
C THR A 166 8.87 -7.78 11.36
N GLY A 167 8.58 -6.50 11.12
CA GLY A 167 9.16 -5.76 10.00
C GLY A 167 8.43 -6.00 8.67
N VAL A 168 7.15 -6.34 8.75
CA VAL A 168 6.24 -6.28 7.60
C VAL A 168 5.82 -4.83 7.39
N TRP A 169 5.73 -4.42 6.14
CA TRP A 169 5.25 -3.11 5.73
C TRP A 169 3.92 -3.29 5.02
N GLU A 170 2.95 -2.41 5.25
CA GLU A 170 1.68 -2.44 4.53
C GLU A 170 1.15 -1.05 4.13
N ILE A 171 0.27 -1.03 3.13
CA ILE A 171 -0.60 0.10 2.80
C ILE A 171 -1.86 -0.41 2.09
N PHE A 172 -2.98 0.27 2.29
CA PHE A 172 -4.15 0.12 1.44
C PHE A 172 -4.24 1.32 0.49
N VAL A 173 -4.26 1.05 -0.82
CA VAL A 173 -4.39 2.08 -1.86
C VAL A 173 -5.81 2.03 -2.43
N PRO A 174 -6.66 3.02 -2.10
CA PRO A 174 -8.06 3.04 -2.53
C PRO A 174 -8.18 3.27 -4.03
N GLY A 175 -9.19 2.67 -4.65
CA GLY A 175 -9.50 2.83 -6.09
C GLY A 175 -8.56 2.11 -7.05
N LEU A 176 -7.48 1.49 -6.55
CA LEU A 176 -6.62 0.62 -7.36
C LEU A 176 -7.27 -0.75 -7.57
N GLY A 177 -6.94 -1.44 -8.66
CA GLY A 177 -7.54 -2.73 -8.98
C GLY A 177 -6.65 -3.65 -9.81
N GLU A 178 -7.28 -4.67 -10.39
CA GLU A 178 -6.61 -5.68 -11.21
C GLU A 178 -5.86 -5.05 -12.41
N GLY A 179 -4.68 -5.58 -12.70
CA GLY A 179 -3.84 -5.13 -13.80
C GLY A 179 -2.89 -4.00 -13.45
N ALA A 180 -3.01 -3.38 -12.26
CA ALA A 180 -2.05 -2.37 -11.82
C ALA A 180 -0.63 -2.94 -11.74
N THR A 181 0.31 -2.28 -12.42
CA THR A 181 1.74 -2.57 -12.36
C THR A 181 2.33 -1.91 -11.11
N TYR A 182 3.20 -2.62 -10.40
CA TYR A 182 3.83 -2.08 -9.21
C TYR A 182 5.17 -2.75 -8.88
N LYS A 183 5.94 -2.05 -8.05
CA LYS A 183 7.14 -2.53 -7.36
C LYS A 183 7.22 -1.93 -5.96
N TYR A 184 8.13 -2.45 -5.15
CA TYR A 184 8.52 -1.85 -3.89
C TYR A 184 9.78 -1.00 -4.05
N GLU A 185 9.68 0.27 -3.66
CA GLU A 185 10.81 1.17 -3.46
C GLU A 185 11.25 1.06 -1.99
N ILE A 186 12.51 0.66 -1.77
CA ILE A 186 13.02 0.35 -0.42
C ILE A 186 14.20 1.28 -0.12
N LYS A 187 14.13 1.98 1.01
CA LYS A 187 15.30 2.61 1.63
C LYS A 187 15.90 1.63 2.63
N GLY A 188 17.12 1.20 2.35
CA GLY A 188 17.90 0.34 3.25
C GLY A 188 18.53 1.13 4.41
N PRO A 189 19.30 0.45 5.27
CA PRO A 189 20.02 1.09 6.37
C PRO A 189 20.93 2.23 5.90
N GLY A 190 20.94 3.34 6.63
CA GLY A 190 21.68 4.55 6.27
C GLY A 190 21.02 5.41 5.19
N GLY A 191 19.72 5.21 4.93
CA GLY A 191 18.93 6.00 3.99
C GLY A 191 19.16 5.68 2.50
N SER A 192 19.97 4.68 2.18
CA SER A 192 20.31 4.34 0.78
C SER A 192 19.10 3.81 0.02
N LEU A 193 18.80 4.39 -1.13
CA LEU A 193 17.75 3.89 -2.02
C LEU A 193 18.23 2.64 -2.76
N LEU A 194 17.52 1.52 -2.60
CA LEU A 194 17.81 0.26 -3.27
C LEU A 194 17.15 0.20 -4.65
N PRO A 195 17.63 -0.65 -5.58
CA PRO A 195 16.92 -0.92 -6.83
C PRO A 195 15.49 -1.40 -6.56
N LEU A 196 14.54 -0.93 -7.36
CA LEU A 196 13.13 -1.31 -7.25
C LEU A 196 12.98 -2.84 -7.28
N LYS A 197 12.15 -3.36 -6.37
CA LYS A 197 11.94 -4.80 -6.20
C LYS A 197 10.56 -5.19 -6.72
N ALA A 198 10.51 -6.24 -7.54
CA ALA A 198 9.28 -6.98 -7.75
C ALA A 198 8.79 -7.57 -6.42
N ASP A 199 7.49 -7.80 -6.31
CA ASP A 199 6.88 -8.44 -5.15
C ASP A 199 7.36 -9.90 -5.02
N PRO A 200 8.01 -10.28 -3.90
CA PRO A 200 8.41 -11.66 -3.65
C PRO A 200 7.27 -12.68 -3.65
N VAL A 201 6.04 -12.23 -3.40
CA VAL A 201 4.82 -13.08 -3.36
C VAL A 201 3.78 -12.62 -4.37
N GLY A 202 4.19 -11.89 -5.41
CA GLY A 202 3.30 -11.35 -6.42
C GLY A 202 2.63 -12.43 -7.27
N PHE A 203 1.32 -12.27 -7.51
CA PHE A 203 0.50 -13.19 -8.31
C PHE A 203 0.59 -12.98 -9.82
N GLY A 204 1.21 -11.89 -10.26
CA GLY A 204 1.39 -11.57 -11.66
C GLY A 204 2.68 -10.80 -11.89
N SER A 205 3.19 -10.88 -13.12
CA SER A 205 4.36 -10.14 -13.57
C SER A 205 4.15 -9.63 -15.00
N GLU A 206 4.87 -8.56 -15.35
CA GLU A 206 5.01 -8.15 -16.74
C GLU A 206 5.77 -9.18 -17.57
N HIS A 207 5.62 -9.13 -18.89
CA HIS A 207 6.40 -9.98 -19.78
C HIS A 207 7.87 -9.51 -19.82
N PRO A 208 8.84 -10.44 -19.80
CA PRO A 208 10.25 -10.09 -19.98
C PRO A 208 10.50 -9.26 -21.25
N PRO A 209 11.43 -8.28 -21.23
CA PRO A 209 12.40 -8.01 -20.15
C PRO A 209 11.88 -7.09 -19.04
N ALA A 210 10.62 -6.66 -19.10
CA ALA A 210 10.00 -5.90 -18.02
C ALA A 210 9.86 -6.77 -16.75
N ASN A 211 9.79 -6.13 -15.59
CA ASN A 211 9.93 -6.82 -14.31
C ASN A 211 9.11 -6.19 -13.17
N ALA A 212 8.06 -5.41 -13.46
CA ALA A 212 7.08 -5.07 -12.44
C ALA A 212 6.20 -6.26 -12.11
N SER A 213 5.73 -6.30 -10.87
CA SER A 213 4.64 -7.17 -10.47
C SER A 213 3.32 -6.58 -10.96
N VAL A 214 2.33 -7.43 -11.17
CA VAL A 214 0.99 -7.03 -11.62
C VAL A 214 -0.03 -7.52 -10.61
N VAL A 215 -0.92 -6.63 -10.15
CA VAL A 215 -2.04 -6.99 -9.27
C VAL A 215 -2.97 -7.94 -10.04
N ARG A 216 -3.27 -9.10 -9.44
CA ARG A 216 -4.14 -10.12 -10.02
C ARG A 216 -5.18 -10.58 -9.00
N ALA A 217 -6.43 -10.69 -9.44
CA ALA A 217 -7.44 -11.39 -8.68
C ALA A 217 -7.20 -12.91 -8.84
N ILE A 218 -6.83 -13.60 -7.77
CA ILE A 218 -6.82 -15.08 -7.77
C ILE A 218 -8.25 -15.56 -7.57
N THR A 219 -9.07 -15.39 -8.59
CA THR A 219 -10.48 -15.78 -8.63
C THR A 219 -10.71 -16.70 -9.82
N GLY A 220 -11.17 -17.92 -9.58
CA GLY A 220 -11.46 -18.87 -10.64
C GLY A 220 -12.25 -20.06 -10.10
N ALA A 221 -13.24 -20.51 -10.86
CA ALA A 221 -14.00 -21.71 -10.56
C ALA A 221 -13.39 -22.89 -11.33
N TRP A 222 -12.92 -23.88 -10.58
CA TRP A 222 -12.42 -25.13 -11.16
C TRP A 222 -13.59 -26.05 -11.52
N GLN A 223 -13.40 -26.91 -12.53
CA GLN A 223 -14.39 -27.89 -12.99
C GLN A 223 -13.85 -29.33 -12.90
N ASP A 224 -12.82 -29.56 -12.09
CA ASP A 224 -12.07 -30.82 -12.00
C ASP A 224 -12.41 -31.65 -10.74
N ASP A 225 -13.58 -31.42 -10.14
CA ASP A 225 -14.00 -32.10 -8.90
C ASP A 225 -13.92 -33.62 -8.97
N GLY A 226 -14.35 -34.21 -10.10
CA GLY A 226 -14.27 -35.66 -10.31
C GLY A 226 -12.84 -36.20 -10.32
N TRP A 227 -11.90 -35.45 -10.88
CA TRP A 227 -10.47 -35.78 -10.82
C TRP A 227 -9.93 -35.63 -9.39
N MET A 228 -10.23 -34.52 -8.72
CA MET A 228 -9.75 -34.23 -7.37
C MET A 228 -10.17 -35.30 -6.34
N GLN A 229 -11.35 -35.90 -6.49
CA GLN A 229 -11.82 -37.01 -5.65
C GLN A 229 -11.01 -38.30 -5.81
N THR A 230 -10.43 -38.53 -6.99
CA THR A 230 -9.71 -39.78 -7.32
C THR A 230 -8.19 -39.63 -7.26
N ARG A 231 -7.68 -38.39 -7.30
CA ARG A 231 -6.26 -38.04 -7.40
C ARG A 231 -5.37 -38.75 -6.38
N ALA A 232 -5.79 -38.83 -5.12
CA ALA A 232 -4.97 -39.42 -4.05
C ALA A 232 -4.69 -40.92 -4.30
N ALA A 233 -5.67 -41.67 -4.81
CA ALA A 233 -5.50 -43.08 -5.15
C ALA A 233 -4.69 -43.27 -6.45
N ALA A 234 -4.89 -42.39 -7.43
CA ALA A 234 -4.19 -42.42 -8.71
C ALA A 234 -2.70 -42.01 -8.63
N GLN A 235 -2.25 -41.44 -7.51
CA GLN A 235 -0.87 -40.99 -7.28
C GLN A 235 -0.16 -41.74 -6.15
N THR A 236 -0.62 -42.94 -5.79
CA THR A 236 0.11 -43.82 -4.86
C THR A 236 1.39 -44.34 -5.51
N ILE A 237 2.35 -44.79 -4.69
CA ILE A 237 3.65 -45.30 -5.17
C ILE A 237 3.51 -46.56 -6.04
N ASP A 238 2.43 -47.33 -5.86
CA ASP A 238 2.13 -48.55 -6.60
C ASP A 238 1.23 -48.30 -7.83
N ALA A 239 0.80 -47.06 -8.08
CA ALA A 239 -0.02 -46.70 -9.22
C ALA A 239 0.83 -46.61 -10.52
N PRO A 240 0.26 -46.92 -11.69
CA PRO A 240 0.95 -46.73 -12.96
C PRO A 240 1.13 -45.23 -13.25
N ILE A 241 2.38 -44.77 -13.25
CA ILE A 241 2.74 -43.38 -13.55
C ILE A 241 3.67 -43.37 -14.76
N SER A 242 3.21 -42.77 -15.86
CA SER A 242 4.02 -42.51 -17.07
C SER A 242 3.95 -41.03 -17.39
N ILE A 243 5.08 -40.32 -17.30
CA ILE A 243 5.15 -38.86 -17.39
C ILE A 243 5.71 -38.47 -18.77
N TYR A 244 5.00 -37.61 -19.48
CA TYR A 244 5.49 -36.95 -20.69
C TYR A 244 5.98 -35.54 -20.34
N GLU A 245 7.29 -35.32 -20.49
CA GLU A 245 7.94 -34.03 -20.20
C GLU A 245 7.74 -33.03 -21.35
N VAL A 246 7.44 -31.76 -21.04
CA VAL A 246 7.15 -30.68 -22.00
C VAL A 246 7.80 -29.37 -21.58
N HIS A 247 8.39 -28.66 -22.55
CA HIS A 247 8.70 -27.22 -22.43
C HIS A 247 7.59 -26.44 -23.15
N LEU A 248 6.87 -25.61 -22.39
CA LEU A 248 5.75 -24.80 -22.90
C LEU A 248 6.19 -23.71 -23.89
#